data_AF-F2EKB6-F1
#
_entry.id   AF-F2EKB6-F1
#
_cell.length_a   1.000
_cell.length_b   1.000
_cell.length_c   1.000
_cell.angle_alpha   90.00
_cell.angle_beta   90.00
_cell.angle_gamma   90.00
#
_symmetry.space_group_name_H-M   'P 1'
#
loop_
_entity.id
_entity.type
_entity.pdbx_description
1 polymer ?
#
loop_
_entity_poly.entity_id
_entity_poly.type
_entity_poly.pdbx_seq_one_letter_code
_entity_poly.pdbx_strand_id
1 'polypeptide(L)'
;LRIYELLAGNIQGALLDSPIDWKRYLGLIMWYQLSPDTSLDIIIQCYHQLLGEGKVPNPVPVYIDEGPLEEALQWSPGDRFDISFYLMLLHANRDEKFELLKTMFSAFSSSYDPLDYHMIWHQRSILEAIGAFSTKDLHVLDLSFVHQLLCLGKCHWAIYVILHMPHLDDAPYIHEKLIREILSQYCEIWSKDGAQRQYIAELGIPAEWIHEALALYHEYYGDRQGALGNYIQCGNWNKAHTIFMTSVAHSLFLSSKHQEIFDITSALENHRSEIADWDVGAGIYIDYFVIKNSMQEESTMDDDSDTLEGKNELCKSFFDRLNESLSIWGSKLPIEARACFSKMAEELCELLMSFPGDGSTPDLFMGCFQTMLDAPVPDDHRASYLQEAVSVFTNILCEYSS
;
A
#
# COMPACT_ATOMS: atom_id res chain seq x y z
N LEU A 1 -16.08 -32.37 -62.93
CA LEU A 1 -16.54 -33.34 -61.91
C LEU A 1 -16.66 -32.72 -60.53
N ARG A 2 -15.60 -32.15 -59.94
CA ARG A 2 -15.62 -31.56 -58.58
C ARG A 2 -16.77 -30.59 -58.28
N ILE A 3 -17.11 -29.68 -59.20
CA ILE A 3 -18.25 -28.75 -59.02
C ILE A 3 -19.59 -29.51 -58.95
N TYR A 4 -19.77 -30.54 -59.77
CA TYR A 4 -20.98 -31.37 -59.73
C TYR A 4 -21.04 -32.22 -58.46
N GLU A 5 -19.90 -32.65 -57.92
CA GLU A 5 -19.84 -33.34 -56.63
C GLU A 5 -20.19 -32.40 -55.47
N LEU A 6 -19.73 -31.13 -55.49
CA LEU A 6 -20.16 -30.11 -54.53
C LEU A 6 -21.67 -29.85 -54.63
N LEU A 7 -22.20 -29.68 -55.84
CA LEU A 7 -23.64 -29.47 -56.04
C LEU A 7 -24.49 -30.69 -55.60
N ALA A 8 -23.90 -31.88 -55.59
CA ALA A 8 -24.53 -33.10 -55.08
C ALA A 8 -24.38 -33.27 -53.56
N GLY A 9 -23.74 -32.32 -52.86
CA GLY A 9 -23.47 -32.38 -51.42
C GLY A 9 -22.32 -33.31 -51.02
N ASN A 10 -21.57 -33.84 -51.99
CA ASN A 10 -20.41 -34.71 -51.74
C ASN A 10 -19.12 -33.89 -51.63
N ILE A 11 -18.91 -33.30 -50.45
CA ILE A 11 -17.73 -32.45 -50.16
C ILE A 11 -16.43 -33.26 -50.21
N GLN A 12 -16.41 -34.47 -49.65
CA GLN A 12 -15.21 -35.33 -49.64
C GLN A 12 -14.78 -35.73 -51.05
N GLY A 13 -15.74 -36.08 -51.92
CA GLY A 13 -15.46 -36.39 -53.32
C GLY A 13 -14.90 -35.19 -54.09
N ALA A 14 -15.45 -34.00 -53.82
CA ALA A 14 -15.00 -32.78 -54.49
C ALA A 14 -13.60 -32.30 -54.06
N LEU A 15 -13.24 -32.53 -52.79
CA LEU A 15 -12.00 -32.02 -52.19
C LEU A 15 -10.82 -32.97 -52.31
N LEU A 16 -11.04 -34.29 -52.44
CA LEU A 16 -10.00 -35.32 -52.53
C LEU A 16 -8.93 -35.11 -51.43
N ASP A 17 -7.72 -34.67 -51.81
CA ASP A 17 -6.56 -34.42 -50.94
C ASP A 17 -6.17 -32.93 -50.83
N SER A 18 -7.02 -31.99 -51.26
CA SER A 18 -6.69 -30.57 -51.17
C SER A 18 -6.77 -30.13 -49.70
N PRO A 19 -5.68 -29.59 -49.10
CA PRO A 19 -5.75 -29.03 -47.76
C PRO A 19 -6.64 -27.78 -47.81
N ILE A 20 -7.72 -27.79 -47.04
CA ILE A 20 -8.60 -26.65 -46.84
C ILE A 20 -8.71 -26.39 -45.35
N ASP A 21 -8.68 -25.11 -45.00
CA ASP A 21 -8.87 -24.63 -43.64
C ASP A 21 -10.26 -24.99 -43.11
N TRP A 22 -10.36 -25.13 -41.79
CA TRP A 22 -11.58 -25.56 -41.14
C TRP A 22 -12.76 -24.60 -41.36
N LYS A 23 -12.48 -23.30 -41.48
CA LYS A 23 -13.49 -22.25 -41.72
C LYS A 23 -14.13 -22.40 -43.10
N ARG A 24 -13.32 -22.59 -44.15
CA ARG A 24 -13.81 -22.85 -45.51
C ARG A 24 -14.52 -24.20 -45.60
N TYR A 25 -14.02 -25.24 -44.93
CA TYR A 25 -14.70 -26.54 -44.91
C TYR A 25 -16.09 -26.45 -44.25
N LEU A 26 -16.19 -25.76 -43.12
CA LEU A 26 -17.47 -25.47 -42.46
C LEU A 26 -18.43 -24.72 -43.39
N GLY A 27 -17.93 -23.73 -44.13
CA GLY A 27 -18.69 -23.01 -45.16
C GLY A 27 -19.24 -23.95 -46.25
N LEU A 28 -18.45 -24.94 -46.69
CA LEU A 28 -18.91 -25.93 -47.67
C LEU A 28 -20.02 -26.82 -47.11
N ILE A 29 -19.93 -27.23 -45.83
CA ILE A 29 -21.01 -27.99 -45.17
C ILE A 29 -22.30 -27.16 -45.16
N MET A 30 -22.19 -25.90 -44.73
CA MET A 30 -23.31 -24.97 -44.64
C MET A 30 -23.97 -24.68 -45.99
N TRP A 31 -23.18 -24.49 -47.05
CA TRP A 31 -23.70 -24.07 -48.36
C TRP A 31 -24.14 -25.21 -49.26
N TYR A 32 -23.52 -26.39 -49.15
CA TYR A 32 -23.69 -27.46 -50.14
C TYR A 32 -24.18 -28.79 -49.57
N GLN A 33 -23.89 -29.11 -48.30
CA GLN A 33 -24.28 -30.39 -47.70
C GLN A 33 -25.60 -30.28 -46.92
N LEU A 34 -25.84 -29.16 -46.25
CA LEU A 34 -27.04 -28.92 -45.45
C LEU A 34 -28.07 -28.10 -46.21
N SER A 35 -29.33 -28.17 -45.79
CA SER A 35 -30.42 -27.36 -46.36
C SER A 35 -30.18 -25.86 -46.04
N PRO A 36 -30.51 -24.93 -46.95
CA PRO A 36 -30.37 -23.49 -46.67
C PRO A 36 -31.19 -23.01 -45.47
N ASP A 37 -32.25 -23.74 -45.10
CA ASP A 37 -33.11 -23.42 -43.94
C ASP A 37 -32.60 -24.02 -42.61
N THR A 38 -31.43 -24.66 -42.61
CA THR A 38 -30.87 -25.31 -41.41
C THR A 38 -30.42 -24.25 -40.40
N SER A 39 -30.86 -24.37 -39.15
CA SER A 39 -30.43 -23.48 -38.06
C SER A 39 -28.94 -23.63 -37.75
N LEU A 40 -28.31 -22.54 -37.31
CA LEU A 40 -26.88 -22.49 -36.97
C LEU A 40 -26.46 -23.60 -35.98
N ASP A 41 -27.28 -23.86 -34.97
CA ASP A 41 -27.01 -24.87 -33.94
C ASP A 41 -26.77 -26.27 -34.54
N ILE A 42 -27.59 -26.65 -35.52
CA ILE A 42 -27.53 -27.95 -36.19
C ILE A 42 -26.30 -28.03 -37.09
N ILE A 43 -25.94 -26.93 -37.76
CA ILE A 43 -24.74 -26.86 -38.60
C ILE A 43 -23.49 -27.11 -37.73
N ILE A 44 -23.43 -26.48 -36.56
CA ILE A 44 -22.30 -26.59 -35.62
C ILE A 44 -22.24 -28.01 -35.02
N GLN A 45 -23.37 -28.58 -34.62
CA GLN A 45 -23.43 -29.95 -34.11
C GLN A 45 -23.01 -30.98 -35.17
N CYS A 46 -23.42 -30.78 -36.43
CA CYS A 46 -23.00 -31.62 -37.55
C CYS A 46 -21.49 -31.56 -37.76
N TYR A 47 -20.89 -30.37 -37.75
CA TYR A 47 -19.43 -30.21 -37.83
C TYR A 47 -18.73 -30.90 -36.66
N HIS A 48 -19.22 -30.70 -35.43
CA HIS A 48 -18.65 -31.30 -34.22
C HIS A 48 -18.70 -32.84 -34.23
N GLN A 49 -19.80 -33.42 -34.73
CA GLN A 49 -19.91 -34.86 -34.91
C GLN A 49 -18.88 -35.38 -35.94
N LEU A 50 -18.80 -34.73 -37.11
CA LEU A 50 -17.85 -35.13 -38.15
C LEU A 50 -16.39 -34.96 -37.71
N LEU A 51 -16.12 -34.01 -36.81
CA LEU A 51 -14.82 -33.84 -36.17
C LEU A 51 -14.46 -35.05 -35.30
N GLY A 52 -15.40 -35.54 -34.50
CA GLY A 52 -15.22 -36.77 -33.71
C GLY A 52 -14.99 -38.03 -34.57
N GLU A 53 -15.51 -38.03 -35.80
CA GLU A 53 -15.29 -39.10 -36.80
C GLU A 53 -13.98 -38.93 -37.60
N GLY A 54 -13.22 -37.85 -37.39
CA GLY A 54 -11.99 -37.54 -38.13
C GLY A 54 -12.21 -37.23 -39.61
N LYS A 55 -13.43 -36.82 -39.99
CA LYS A 55 -13.85 -36.60 -41.39
C LYS A 55 -13.73 -35.15 -41.86
N VAL A 56 -13.38 -34.24 -40.95
CA VAL A 56 -13.23 -32.80 -41.21
C VAL A 56 -11.90 -32.30 -40.65
N PRO A 57 -11.34 -31.22 -41.20
CA PRO A 57 -10.15 -30.58 -40.64
C PRO A 57 -10.34 -30.15 -39.17
N ASN A 58 -9.27 -30.21 -38.39
CA ASN A 58 -9.31 -29.74 -37.00
C ASN A 58 -9.44 -28.21 -36.94
N PRO A 59 -10.28 -27.66 -36.04
CA PRO A 59 -10.41 -26.22 -35.84
C PRO A 59 -9.20 -25.68 -35.09
N VAL A 60 -8.09 -25.53 -35.81
CA VAL A 60 -6.82 -25.01 -35.29
C VAL A 60 -6.91 -23.50 -35.04
N PRO A 61 -6.26 -22.97 -33.99
CA PRO A 61 -6.21 -21.54 -33.71
C PRO A 61 -5.69 -20.67 -34.86
N VAL A 62 -6.17 -19.42 -34.96
CA VAL A 62 -5.78 -18.43 -35.97
C VAL A 62 -4.27 -18.28 -36.15
N TYR A 63 -3.49 -18.27 -35.07
CA TYR A 63 -2.03 -18.11 -35.15
C TYR A 63 -1.32 -19.34 -35.78
N ILE A 64 -2.00 -20.49 -35.87
CA ILE A 64 -1.51 -21.69 -36.57
C ILE A 64 -1.99 -21.68 -38.03
N ASP A 65 -3.25 -21.28 -38.26
CA ASP A 65 -3.90 -21.24 -39.57
C ASP A 65 -3.33 -20.12 -40.47
N GLU A 66 -3.09 -18.95 -39.89
CA GLU A 66 -2.66 -17.71 -40.56
C GLU A 66 -1.24 -17.27 -40.14
N GLY A 67 -0.53 -18.09 -39.36
CA GLY A 67 0.81 -17.82 -38.86
C GLY A 67 1.90 -17.84 -39.96
N PRO A 68 3.06 -17.23 -39.70
CA PRO A 68 4.19 -17.26 -40.63
C PRO A 68 4.64 -18.71 -40.92
N LEU A 69 4.73 -19.06 -42.20
CA LEU A 69 5.03 -20.42 -42.69
C LEU A 69 6.37 -20.99 -42.20
N GLU A 70 7.31 -20.13 -41.77
CA GLU A 70 8.65 -20.52 -41.31
C GLU A 70 8.64 -21.15 -39.90
N GLU A 71 7.56 -20.95 -39.14
CA GLU A 71 7.35 -21.50 -37.80
C GLU A 71 6.05 -22.32 -37.75
N ALA A 72 5.82 -23.17 -38.76
CA ALA A 72 4.66 -24.05 -38.81
C ALA A 72 4.68 -25.05 -37.63
N LEU A 73 4.12 -24.61 -36.52
CA LEU A 73 4.01 -25.36 -35.28
C LEU A 73 3.15 -26.59 -35.52
N GLN A 74 3.68 -27.75 -35.13
CA GLN A 74 2.97 -29.01 -35.24
C GLN A 74 1.87 -29.04 -34.17
N TRP A 75 0.65 -28.67 -34.57
CA TRP A 75 -0.54 -28.94 -33.77
C TRP A 75 -0.74 -30.45 -33.68
N SER A 76 -0.82 -30.96 -32.45
CA SER A 76 -1.00 -32.37 -32.15
C SER A 76 -2.47 -32.68 -31.81
N PRO A 77 -3.00 -33.87 -32.17
CA PRO A 77 -4.34 -34.28 -31.76
C PRO A 77 -4.42 -34.37 -30.23
N GLY A 78 -5.01 -33.36 -29.60
CA GLY A 78 -5.00 -33.14 -28.15
C GLY A 78 -4.73 -31.69 -27.75
N ASP A 79 -4.20 -30.90 -28.68
CA ASP A 79 -4.05 -29.46 -28.53
C ASP A 79 -5.38 -28.72 -28.65
N ARG A 80 -5.39 -27.49 -28.17
CA ARG A 80 -6.61 -26.68 -28.02
C ARG A 80 -7.13 -26.24 -29.39
N PHE A 81 -8.44 -26.10 -29.49
CA PHE A 81 -9.10 -25.54 -30.67
C PHE A 81 -9.10 -24.00 -30.66
N ASP A 82 -9.43 -23.44 -31.83
CA ASP A 82 -9.66 -22.01 -32.02
C ASP A 82 -10.80 -21.49 -31.11
N ILE A 83 -10.60 -20.31 -30.54
CA ILE A 83 -11.62 -19.63 -29.73
C ILE A 83 -12.94 -19.40 -30.48
N SER A 84 -12.88 -19.13 -31.79
CA SER A 84 -14.05 -18.96 -32.66
C SER A 84 -14.87 -20.24 -32.72
N PHE A 85 -14.21 -21.39 -32.79
CA PHE A 85 -14.89 -22.68 -32.77
C PHE A 85 -15.54 -22.95 -31.41
N TYR A 86 -14.85 -22.62 -30.30
CA TYR A 86 -15.45 -22.72 -28.97
C TYR A 86 -16.64 -21.78 -28.78
N LEU A 87 -16.61 -20.55 -29.34
CA LEU A 87 -17.75 -19.64 -29.34
C LEU A 87 -18.95 -20.21 -30.10
N MET A 88 -18.70 -20.85 -31.24
CA MET A 88 -19.75 -21.56 -31.98
C MET A 88 -20.32 -22.71 -31.16
N LEU A 89 -19.46 -23.51 -30.50
CA LEU A 89 -19.91 -24.58 -29.62
C LEU A 89 -20.73 -24.05 -28.43
N LEU A 90 -20.33 -22.92 -27.85
CA LEU A 90 -21.05 -22.26 -26.76
C LEU A 90 -22.44 -21.78 -27.21
N HIS A 91 -22.56 -21.31 -28.45
CA HIS A 91 -23.85 -20.94 -29.02
C HIS A 91 -24.76 -22.17 -29.25
N ALA A 92 -24.21 -23.23 -29.85
CA ALA A 92 -24.95 -24.42 -30.25
C ALA A 92 -25.31 -25.35 -29.08
N ASN A 93 -24.44 -25.41 -28.07
CA ASN A 93 -24.66 -26.16 -26.85
C ASN A 93 -25.01 -25.19 -25.73
N ARG A 94 -26.31 -25.00 -25.50
CA ARG A 94 -26.82 -24.23 -24.34
C ARG A 94 -26.47 -24.86 -22.99
N ASP A 95 -25.94 -26.08 -22.98
CA ASP A 95 -25.51 -26.81 -21.78
C ASP A 95 -24.01 -26.59 -21.52
N GLU A 96 -23.76 -25.84 -20.44
CA GLU A 96 -22.48 -25.41 -19.89
C GLU A 96 -21.61 -26.59 -19.42
N LYS A 97 -20.97 -27.33 -20.33
CA LYS A 97 -19.91 -28.25 -19.88
C LYS A 97 -18.71 -27.41 -19.44
N PHE A 98 -18.56 -27.22 -18.13
CA PHE A 98 -17.47 -26.47 -17.49
C PHE A 98 -16.07 -26.79 -18.05
N GLU A 99 -15.80 -28.06 -18.38
CA GLU A 99 -14.54 -28.47 -19.02
C GLU A 99 -14.30 -27.80 -20.38
N LEU A 100 -15.34 -27.55 -21.18
CA LEU A 100 -15.23 -26.82 -22.45
C LEU A 100 -14.92 -25.34 -22.23
N LEU A 101 -15.45 -24.73 -21.17
CA LEU A 101 -15.15 -23.33 -20.83
C LEU A 101 -13.70 -23.20 -20.34
N LYS A 102 -13.25 -24.13 -19.49
CA LYS A 102 -11.85 -24.19 -19.06
C LYS A 102 -10.91 -24.46 -20.23
N THR A 103 -11.35 -25.26 -21.22
CA THR A 103 -10.56 -25.46 -22.44
C THR A 103 -10.54 -24.23 -23.34
N MET A 104 -11.66 -23.54 -23.48
CA MET A 104 -11.79 -22.32 -24.27
C MET A 104 -10.94 -21.16 -23.73
N PHE A 105 -10.88 -21.01 -22.40
CA PHE A 105 -10.18 -19.89 -21.77
C PHE A 105 -8.68 -20.15 -21.47
N SER A 106 -7.98 -20.97 -22.25
CA SER A 106 -6.50 -21.01 -22.19
C SER A 106 -5.86 -20.04 -23.15
N ALA A 107 -4.72 -19.45 -22.76
CA ALA A 107 -3.84 -18.65 -23.64
C ALA A 107 -3.70 -19.22 -25.06
N PHE A 108 -3.45 -20.52 -25.18
CA PHE A 108 -3.32 -21.26 -26.47
C PHE A 108 -4.55 -21.26 -27.38
N SER A 109 -5.72 -20.85 -26.90
CA SER A 109 -6.93 -20.75 -27.72
C SER A 109 -6.97 -19.46 -28.54
N SER A 110 -6.18 -18.45 -28.14
CA SER A 110 -6.15 -17.13 -28.79
C SER A 110 -4.75 -16.68 -29.20
N SER A 111 -3.70 -17.10 -28.50
CA SER A 111 -2.33 -16.66 -28.69
C SER A 111 -1.38 -17.86 -28.70
N TYR A 112 -0.25 -17.72 -29.38
CA TYR A 112 0.82 -18.72 -29.32
C TYR A 112 1.55 -18.69 -27.97
N ASP A 113 1.61 -17.52 -27.33
CA ASP A 113 2.29 -17.36 -26.05
C ASP A 113 1.43 -17.94 -24.90
N PRO A 114 1.91 -18.97 -24.16
CA PRO A 114 1.21 -19.50 -22.99
C PRO A 114 0.96 -18.49 -21.87
N LEU A 115 1.66 -17.35 -21.89
CA LEU A 115 1.58 -16.30 -20.88
C LEU A 115 0.71 -15.12 -21.32
N ASP A 116 0.15 -15.15 -22.54
CA ASP A 116 -0.70 -14.09 -23.03
C ASP A 116 -2.19 -14.36 -22.72
N TYR A 117 -2.62 -13.83 -21.58
CA TYR A 117 -4.00 -13.94 -21.09
C TYR A 117 -4.85 -12.72 -21.46
N HIS A 118 -4.28 -11.70 -22.11
CA HIS A 118 -4.94 -10.41 -22.36
C HIS A 118 -6.25 -10.57 -23.13
N MET A 119 -6.21 -11.16 -24.33
CA MET A 119 -7.41 -11.28 -25.18
C MET A 119 -8.50 -12.14 -24.52
N ILE A 120 -8.08 -13.21 -23.85
CA ILE A 120 -8.97 -14.22 -23.28
C ILE A 120 -9.68 -13.68 -22.05
N TRP A 121 -8.97 -12.92 -21.21
CA TRP A 121 -9.57 -12.24 -20.08
C TRP A 121 -10.68 -11.29 -20.51
N HIS A 122 -10.45 -10.51 -21.57
CA HIS A 122 -11.46 -9.60 -22.12
C HIS A 122 -12.65 -10.34 -22.72
N GLN A 123 -12.41 -11.37 -23.52
CA GLN A 123 -13.48 -12.17 -24.12
C GLN A 123 -14.33 -12.87 -23.07
N ARG A 124 -13.70 -13.46 -22.05
CA ARG A 124 -14.41 -14.02 -20.88
C ARG A 124 -15.32 -12.97 -20.24
N SER A 125 -14.78 -11.79 -19.94
CA SER A 125 -15.52 -10.72 -19.26
C SER A 125 -16.73 -10.23 -20.08
N ILE A 126 -16.62 -10.15 -21.40
CA ILE A 126 -17.74 -9.80 -22.29
C ILE A 126 -18.81 -10.89 -22.29
N LEU A 127 -18.42 -12.15 -22.41
CA LEU A 127 -19.34 -13.28 -22.46
C LEU A 127 -20.10 -13.47 -21.14
N GLU A 128 -19.40 -13.29 -20.01
CA GLU A 128 -20.01 -13.30 -18.68
C GLU A 128 -21.01 -12.14 -18.52
N ALA A 129 -20.68 -10.93 -18.98
CA ALA A 129 -21.59 -9.79 -18.95
C ALA A 129 -22.85 -9.98 -19.82
N ILE A 130 -22.75 -10.74 -20.92
CA ILE A 130 -23.89 -11.12 -21.76
C ILE A 130 -24.73 -12.23 -21.11
N GLY A 131 -24.23 -12.89 -20.07
CA GLY A 131 -24.85 -14.05 -19.44
C GLY A 131 -24.74 -15.31 -20.29
N ALA A 132 -23.71 -15.40 -21.15
CA ALA A 132 -23.48 -16.59 -21.99
C ALA A 132 -23.01 -17.80 -21.18
N PHE A 133 -22.37 -17.55 -20.04
CA PHE A 133 -22.09 -18.53 -18.99
C PHE A 133 -21.99 -17.81 -17.64
N SER A 134 -22.13 -18.53 -16.54
CA SER A 134 -21.89 -18.01 -15.19
C SER A 134 -21.01 -18.98 -14.42
N THR A 135 -19.73 -18.66 -14.25
CA THR A 135 -18.81 -19.57 -13.56
C THR A 135 -17.86 -18.83 -12.64
N LYS A 136 -17.83 -19.24 -11.38
CA LYS A 136 -16.94 -18.67 -10.36
C LYS A 136 -15.50 -19.21 -10.46
N ASP A 137 -15.29 -20.41 -11.01
CA ASP A 137 -14.01 -21.13 -10.94
C ASP A 137 -12.94 -20.70 -11.98
N LEU A 138 -12.96 -19.45 -12.45
CA LEU A 138 -12.00 -18.92 -13.44
C LEU A 138 -10.91 -18.03 -12.83
N HIS A 139 -10.73 -18.05 -11.51
CA HIS A 139 -9.72 -17.25 -10.79
C HIS A 139 -8.28 -17.45 -11.27
N VAL A 140 -7.94 -18.65 -11.78
CA VAL A 140 -6.60 -18.93 -12.32
C VAL A 140 -6.30 -18.00 -13.49
N LEU A 141 -7.29 -17.73 -14.34
CA LEU A 141 -7.14 -16.83 -15.47
C LEU A 141 -6.95 -15.38 -15.01
N ASP A 142 -7.74 -14.94 -14.02
CA ASP A 142 -7.60 -13.58 -13.47
C ASP A 142 -6.21 -13.36 -12.88
N LEU A 143 -5.76 -14.29 -12.03
CA LEU A 143 -4.45 -14.20 -11.39
C LEU A 143 -3.31 -14.32 -12.41
N SER A 144 -3.47 -15.13 -13.46
CA SER A 144 -2.48 -15.24 -14.54
C SER A 144 -2.35 -13.92 -15.32
N PHE A 145 -3.48 -13.25 -15.60
CA PHE A 145 -3.46 -11.95 -16.27
C PHE A 145 -2.93 -10.84 -15.34
N VAL A 146 -3.29 -10.85 -14.06
CA VAL A 146 -2.70 -9.96 -13.03
C VAL A 146 -1.18 -10.12 -13.03
N HIS A 147 -0.67 -11.35 -13.00
CA HIS A 147 0.76 -11.60 -13.02
C HIS A 147 1.43 -11.10 -14.30
N GLN A 148 0.80 -11.31 -15.47
CA GLN A 148 1.28 -10.76 -16.74
C GLN A 148 1.41 -9.23 -16.67
N LEU A 149 0.41 -8.52 -16.12
CA LEU A 149 0.43 -7.07 -15.97
C LEU A 149 1.49 -6.58 -14.97
N LEU A 150 1.69 -7.31 -13.88
CA LEU A 150 2.74 -7.00 -12.90
C LEU A 150 4.14 -7.16 -13.50
N CYS A 151 4.37 -8.20 -14.30
CA CYS A 151 5.62 -8.39 -15.05
C CYS A 151 5.91 -7.24 -16.03
N LEU A 152 4.87 -6.61 -16.58
CA LEU A 152 4.98 -5.41 -17.42
C LEU A 152 5.09 -4.10 -16.63
N GLY A 153 5.08 -4.15 -15.29
CA GLY A 153 5.11 -2.97 -14.42
C GLY A 153 3.82 -2.14 -14.45
N LYS A 154 2.70 -2.74 -14.87
CA LYS A 154 1.37 -2.10 -14.98
C LYS A 154 0.51 -2.41 -13.76
N CYS A 155 0.92 -1.92 -12.58
CA CYS A 155 0.27 -2.23 -11.31
C CYS A 155 -1.19 -1.76 -11.23
N HIS A 156 -1.48 -0.58 -11.77
CA HIS A 156 -2.83 -0.01 -11.82
C HIS A 156 -3.83 -0.90 -12.58
N TRP A 157 -3.43 -1.50 -13.70
CA TRP A 157 -4.26 -2.47 -14.43
C TRP A 157 -4.38 -3.80 -13.68
N ALA A 158 -3.32 -4.26 -13.03
CA ALA A 158 -3.37 -5.47 -12.21
C ALA A 158 -4.41 -5.35 -11.07
N ILE A 159 -4.43 -4.20 -10.40
CA ILE A 159 -5.45 -3.87 -9.40
C ILE A 159 -6.85 -3.83 -10.01
N TYR A 160 -7.01 -3.18 -11.17
CA TYR A 160 -8.29 -3.15 -11.88
C TYR A 160 -8.83 -4.56 -12.13
N VAL A 161 -7.99 -5.49 -12.57
CA VAL A 161 -8.39 -6.88 -12.80
C VAL A 161 -8.83 -7.56 -11.49
N ILE A 162 -8.12 -7.33 -10.37
CA ILE A 162 -8.50 -7.88 -9.05
C ILE A 162 -9.87 -7.39 -8.60
N LEU A 163 -10.18 -6.10 -8.82
CA LEU A 163 -11.49 -5.54 -8.49
C LEU A 163 -12.65 -6.19 -9.27
N HIS A 164 -12.35 -6.75 -10.45
CA HIS A 164 -13.33 -7.43 -11.31
C HIS A 164 -13.37 -8.96 -11.09
N MET A 165 -12.57 -9.50 -10.16
CA MET A 165 -12.66 -10.91 -9.80
C MET A 165 -14.00 -11.19 -9.09
N PRO A 166 -14.58 -12.38 -9.27
CA PRO A 166 -15.81 -12.74 -8.57
C PRO A 166 -15.55 -12.92 -7.07
N HIS A 167 -16.50 -12.52 -6.24
CA HIS A 167 -16.40 -12.70 -4.79
C HIS A 167 -16.34 -14.19 -4.44
N LEU A 168 -15.26 -14.57 -3.74
CA LEU A 168 -15.07 -15.90 -3.20
C LEU A 168 -15.66 -15.99 -1.80
N ASP A 169 -16.71 -16.80 -1.64
CA ASP A 169 -17.36 -17.01 -0.35
C ASP A 169 -16.41 -17.67 0.66
N ASP A 170 -15.45 -18.48 0.18
CA ASP A 170 -14.41 -19.12 1.00
C ASP A 170 -13.31 -18.14 1.47
N ALA A 171 -13.15 -17.00 0.79
CA ALA A 171 -12.07 -16.04 1.03
C ALA A 171 -12.52 -14.58 0.79
N PRO A 172 -13.35 -14.01 1.68
CA PRO A 172 -13.98 -12.70 1.47
C PRO A 172 -12.98 -11.53 1.38
N TYR A 173 -11.81 -11.66 2.01
CA TYR A 173 -10.77 -10.61 2.04
C TYR A 173 -9.68 -10.79 0.98
N ILE A 174 -9.88 -11.66 -0.01
CA ILE A 174 -8.84 -11.96 -0.99
C ILE A 174 -8.48 -10.74 -1.85
N HIS A 175 -9.46 -9.93 -2.26
CA HIS A 175 -9.20 -8.72 -3.04
C HIS A 175 -8.40 -7.70 -2.24
N GLU A 176 -8.79 -7.43 -1.00
CA GLU A 176 -8.07 -6.53 -0.10
C GLU A 176 -6.62 -6.99 0.09
N LYS A 177 -6.43 -8.28 0.40
CA LYS A 177 -5.10 -8.85 0.63
C LYS A 177 -4.21 -8.71 -0.61
N LEU A 178 -4.72 -9.08 -1.79
CA LEU A 178 -3.97 -8.99 -3.04
C LEU A 178 -3.63 -7.55 -3.43
N ILE A 179 -4.56 -6.62 -3.25
CA ILE A 179 -4.32 -5.20 -3.54
C ILE A 179 -3.25 -4.63 -2.60
N ARG A 180 -3.36 -4.88 -1.29
CA ARG A 180 -2.35 -4.45 -0.31
C ARG A 180 -0.97 -5.06 -0.60
N GLU A 181 -0.92 -6.34 -0.96
CA GLU A 181 0.31 -7.02 -1.33
C GLU A 181 0.95 -6.38 -2.57
N ILE A 182 0.18 -6.12 -3.63
CA ILE A 182 0.68 -5.43 -4.83
C ILE A 182 1.19 -4.02 -4.50
N LEU A 183 0.44 -3.26 -3.72
CA LEU A 183 0.83 -1.90 -3.33
C LEU A 183 2.16 -1.92 -2.57
N SER A 184 2.33 -2.84 -1.62
CA SER A 184 3.57 -2.97 -0.84
C SER A 184 4.76 -3.46 -1.68
N GLN A 185 4.60 -4.53 -2.45
CA GLN A 185 5.69 -5.18 -3.16
C GLN A 185 6.17 -4.40 -4.38
N TYR A 186 5.24 -3.78 -5.10
CA TYR A 186 5.54 -3.04 -6.34
C TYR A 186 5.60 -1.53 -6.10
N CYS A 187 5.74 -1.09 -4.85
CA CYS A 187 5.84 0.32 -4.46
C CYS A 187 6.85 1.09 -5.30
N GLU A 188 8.02 0.52 -5.57
CA GLU A 188 9.04 1.19 -6.39
C GLU A 188 8.56 1.55 -7.81
N ILE A 189 7.70 0.72 -8.41
CA ILE A 189 7.26 0.88 -9.80
C ILE A 189 6.13 1.89 -9.87
N TRP A 190 5.04 1.65 -9.15
CA TRP A 190 3.85 2.51 -9.25
C TRP A 190 4.09 3.86 -8.57
N SER A 191 4.99 3.96 -7.58
CA SER A 191 5.30 5.23 -6.95
C SER A 191 6.07 6.17 -7.89
N LYS A 192 6.91 5.69 -8.81
CA LYS A 192 7.65 6.60 -9.71
C LYS A 192 6.76 7.19 -10.81
N ASP A 193 5.67 6.50 -11.16
CA ASP A 193 4.76 6.87 -12.24
C ASP A 193 3.52 7.60 -11.71
N GLY A 194 3.49 8.92 -11.87
CA GLY A 194 2.38 9.77 -11.42
C GLY A 194 1.02 9.41 -12.03
N ALA A 195 1.01 8.91 -13.28
CA ALA A 195 -0.24 8.50 -13.92
C ALA A 195 -0.82 7.23 -13.26
N GLN A 196 0.05 6.28 -12.87
CA GLN A 196 -0.41 5.09 -12.16
C GLN A 196 -0.95 5.43 -10.78
N ARG A 197 -0.28 6.32 -10.04
CA ARG A 197 -0.77 6.77 -8.72
C ARG A 197 -2.17 7.39 -8.82
N GLN A 198 -2.37 8.26 -9.80
CA GLN A 198 -3.66 8.91 -10.02
C GLN A 198 -4.73 7.87 -10.37
N TYR A 199 -4.44 6.94 -11.28
CA TYR A 199 -5.39 5.90 -11.66
C TYR A 199 -5.75 4.98 -10.49
N ILE A 200 -4.77 4.60 -9.66
CA ILE A 200 -5.00 3.79 -8.44
C ILE A 200 -5.95 4.51 -7.49
N ALA A 201 -5.83 5.83 -7.33
CA ALA A 201 -6.75 6.63 -6.53
C ALA A 201 -8.15 6.71 -7.17
N GLU A 202 -8.23 6.86 -8.50
CA GLU A 202 -9.49 6.89 -9.26
C GLU A 202 -10.27 5.56 -9.20
N LEU A 203 -9.57 4.43 -9.03
CA LEU A 203 -10.19 3.12 -8.80
C LEU A 203 -10.92 3.00 -7.45
N GLY A 204 -10.82 4.01 -6.58
CA GLY A 204 -11.48 4.03 -5.27
C GLY A 204 -10.73 3.25 -4.19
N ILE A 205 -9.43 3.01 -4.36
CA ILE A 205 -8.60 2.41 -3.31
C ILE A 205 -8.48 3.41 -2.14
N PRO A 206 -8.64 2.96 -0.89
CA PRO A 206 -8.43 3.80 0.28
C PRO A 206 -7.02 4.43 0.28
N ALA A 207 -6.97 5.75 0.48
CA ALA A 207 -5.70 6.49 0.56
C ALA A 207 -4.79 5.92 1.67
N GLU A 208 -5.39 5.42 2.76
CA GLU A 208 -4.70 4.77 3.87
C GLU A 208 -3.78 3.64 3.40
N TRP A 209 -4.23 2.80 2.45
CA TRP A 209 -3.45 1.66 1.96
C TRP A 209 -2.26 2.10 1.10
N ILE A 210 -2.46 3.17 0.32
CA ILE A 210 -1.41 3.78 -0.50
C ILE A 210 -0.34 4.38 0.41
N HIS A 211 -0.75 5.12 1.43
CA HIS A 211 0.16 5.71 2.41
C HIS A 211 0.86 4.66 3.26
N GLU A 212 0.17 3.57 3.65
CA GLU A 212 0.79 2.45 4.37
C GLU A 212 1.92 1.81 3.56
N ALA A 213 1.69 1.55 2.27
CA ALA A 213 2.71 1.00 1.38
C ALA A 213 3.90 1.96 1.19
N LEU A 214 3.64 3.25 1.02
CA LEU A 214 4.69 4.27 0.93
C LEU A 214 5.49 4.38 2.23
N ALA A 215 4.83 4.31 3.39
CA ALA A 215 5.49 4.38 4.68
C ALA A 215 6.50 3.24 4.86
N LEU A 216 6.09 1.99 4.54
CA LEU A 216 6.97 0.83 4.57
C LEU A 216 8.14 0.95 3.60
N TYR A 217 7.89 1.48 2.41
CA TYR A 217 8.93 1.73 1.42
C TYR A 217 9.97 2.74 1.94
N HIS A 218 9.55 3.92 2.38
CA HIS A 218 10.45 4.94 2.92
C HIS A 218 11.24 4.43 4.13
N GLU A 219 10.59 3.67 5.03
CA GLU A 219 11.24 3.05 6.18
C GLU A 219 12.35 2.08 5.76
N TYR A 220 12.10 1.24 4.74
CA TYR A 220 13.08 0.30 4.20
C TYR A 220 14.31 1.01 3.59
N TYR A 221 14.12 2.11 2.86
CA TYR A 221 15.22 2.89 2.28
C TYR A 221 15.89 3.84 3.30
N GLY A 222 15.40 3.90 4.54
CA GLY A 222 15.97 4.68 5.63
C GLY A 222 15.50 6.14 5.69
N ASP A 223 14.56 6.55 4.83
CA ASP A 223 13.92 7.87 4.85
C ASP A 223 12.82 7.91 5.93
N ARG A 224 13.26 8.18 7.16
CA ARG A 224 12.38 8.19 8.34
C ARG A 224 11.39 9.36 8.36
N GLN A 225 11.76 10.50 7.78
CA GLN A 225 10.86 11.67 7.71
C GLN A 225 9.73 11.40 6.72
N GLY A 226 10.04 10.89 5.52
CA GLY A 226 9.03 10.45 4.56
C GLY A 226 8.15 9.33 5.11
N ALA A 227 8.73 8.36 5.83
CA ALA A 227 7.98 7.28 6.47
C ALA A 227 6.99 7.81 7.52
N LEU A 228 7.45 8.72 8.40
CA LEU A 228 6.61 9.32 9.44
C LEU A 228 5.40 10.05 8.86
N GLY A 229 5.63 10.89 7.84
CA GLY A 229 4.55 11.62 7.17
C GLY A 229 3.49 10.68 6.59
N ASN A 230 3.92 9.59 5.96
CA ASN A 230 2.98 8.59 5.41
C ASN A 230 2.28 7.77 6.52
N TYR A 231 2.95 7.46 7.64
CA TYR A 231 2.31 6.76 8.76
C TYR A 231 1.22 7.58 9.45
N ILE A 232 1.38 8.91 9.50
CA ILE A 232 0.34 9.84 9.96
C ILE A 232 -0.86 9.79 9.01
N GLN A 233 -0.63 9.80 7.69
CA GLN A 233 -1.72 9.76 6.70
C GLN A 233 -2.45 8.41 6.65
N CYS A 234 -1.78 7.29 6.96
CA CYS A 234 -2.43 5.98 7.03
C CYS A 234 -3.11 5.69 8.38
N GLY A 235 -3.05 6.62 9.34
CA GLY A 235 -3.68 6.46 10.66
C GLY A 235 -2.98 5.43 11.56
N ASN A 236 -1.73 5.04 11.27
CA ASN A 236 -0.97 4.14 12.14
C ASN A 236 -0.16 4.93 13.18
N TRP A 237 -0.89 5.45 14.17
CA TRP A 237 -0.35 6.38 15.17
C TRP A 237 0.76 5.79 16.03
N ASN A 238 0.67 4.50 16.38
CA ASN A 238 1.68 3.82 17.20
C ASN A 238 3.05 3.71 16.49
N LYS A 239 3.03 3.36 15.18
CA LYS A 239 4.26 3.34 14.38
C LYS A 239 4.80 4.75 14.14
N ALA A 240 3.92 5.70 13.83
CA ALA A 240 4.31 7.11 13.69
C ALA A 240 5.01 7.63 14.95
N HIS A 241 4.42 7.40 16.13
CA HIS A 241 4.99 7.78 17.42
C HIS A 241 6.36 7.13 17.67
N THR A 242 6.47 5.82 17.41
CA THR A 242 7.75 5.10 17.57
C THR A 242 8.84 5.67 16.67
N ILE A 243 8.55 5.93 15.39
CA ILE A 243 9.52 6.48 14.43
C ILE A 243 9.88 7.92 14.79
N PHE A 244 8.89 8.71 15.22
CA PHE A 244 9.11 10.06 15.69
C PHE A 244 10.10 10.08 16.86
N MET A 245 9.83 9.33 17.93
CA MET A 245 10.68 9.29 19.13
C MET A 245 12.08 8.76 18.84
N THR A 246 12.18 7.67 18.09
CA THR A 246 13.46 6.98 17.87
C THR A 246 14.36 7.69 16.87
N SER A 247 13.82 8.51 15.95
CA SER A 247 14.58 8.85 14.74
C SER A 247 14.37 10.26 14.18
N VAL A 248 13.17 10.83 14.30
CA VAL A 248 12.86 12.13 13.66
C VAL A 248 12.93 13.28 14.67
N ALA A 249 12.47 13.08 15.90
CA ALA A 249 12.32 14.17 16.87
C ALA A 249 13.65 14.86 17.19
N HIS A 250 14.70 14.08 17.46
CA HIS A 250 16.02 14.64 17.81
C HIS A 250 16.71 15.34 16.63
N SER A 251 16.57 14.81 15.41
CA SER A 251 17.18 15.42 14.22
C SER A 251 16.51 16.75 13.87
N LEU A 252 15.19 16.84 14.00
CA LEU A 252 14.45 18.09 13.83
C LEU A 252 14.77 19.10 14.94
N PHE A 253 14.91 18.63 16.19
CA PHE A 253 15.22 19.50 17.33
C PHE A 253 16.62 20.12 17.21
N LEU A 254 17.64 19.31 16.89
CA LEU A 254 19.00 19.80 16.66
C LEU A 254 19.12 20.74 15.46
N SER A 255 18.22 20.59 14.47
CA SER A 255 18.14 21.49 13.31
C SER A 255 17.31 22.76 13.58
N SER A 256 16.83 22.96 14.82
CA SER A 256 15.98 24.08 15.24
C SER A 256 14.68 24.24 14.45
N LYS A 257 14.15 23.15 13.89
CA LYS A 257 12.88 23.13 13.12
C LYS A 257 11.69 22.93 14.06
N HIS A 258 11.52 23.85 15.00
CA HIS A 258 10.52 23.73 16.07
C HIS A 258 9.07 23.69 15.57
N GLN A 259 8.75 24.40 14.48
CA GLN A 259 7.41 24.39 13.88
C GLN A 259 7.02 23.01 13.33
N GLU A 260 7.92 22.33 12.63
CA GLU A 260 7.65 20.99 12.07
C GLU A 260 7.39 19.98 13.19
N ILE A 261 8.11 20.08 14.31
CA ILE A 261 7.87 19.24 15.50
C ILE A 261 6.49 19.52 16.09
N PHE A 262 6.10 20.78 16.19
CA PHE A 262 4.79 21.16 16.73
C PHE A 262 3.65 20.66 15.83
N ASP A 263 3.76 20.81 14.51
CA ASP A 263 2.74 20.36 13.56
C ASP A 263 2.56 18.84 13.62
N ILE A 264 3.68 18.08 13.66
CA ILE A 264 3.66 16.61 13.77
C ILE A 264 3.04 16.19 15.11
N THR A 265 3.50 16.78 16.22
CA THR A 265 3.02 16.37 17.54
C THR A 265 1.56 16.74 17.75
N SER A 266 1.10 17.88 17.22
CA SER A 266 -0.32 18.28 17.24
C SER A 266 -1.20 17.32 16.44
N ALA A 267 -0.72 16.85 15.27
CA ALA A 267 -1.45 15.86 14.49
C ALA A 267 -1.62 14.53 15.26
N LEU A 268 -0.59 14.12 16.01
CA LEU A 268 -0.62 12.93 16.86
C LEU A 268 -1.46 13.12 18.14
N GLU A 269 -1.48 14.33 18.71
CA GLU A 269 -2.22 14.65 19.95
C GLU A 269 -3.73 14.42 19.82
N ASN A 270 -4.29 14.70 18.65
CA ASN A 270 -5.70 14.43 18.34
C ASN A 270 -6.08 12.95 18.55
N HIS A 271 -5.10 12.04 18.50
CA HIS A 271 -5.27 10.60 18.64
C HIS A 271 -4.59 10.02 19.88
N ARG A 272 -4.37 10.84 20.92
CA ARG A 272 -3.70 10.46 22.19
C ARG A 272 -4.19 9.16 22.83
N SER A 273 -5.47 8.81 22.67
CA SER A 273 -6.07 7.60 23.26
C SER A 273 -5.66 6.30 22.57
N GLU A 274 -5.18 6.37 21.32
CA GLU A 274 -4.79 5.21 20.51
C GLU A 274 -3.28 4.95 20.58
N ILE A 275 -2.52 5.90 21.12
CA ILE A 275 -1.07 5.85 21.22
C ILE A 275 -0.66 5.34 22.59
N ALA A 276 0.10 4.24 22.62
CA ALA A 276 0.69 3.74 23.86
C ALA A 276 1.76 4.72 24.38
N ASP A 277 1.77 4.95 25.69
CA ASP A 277 2.77 5.78 26.38
C ASP A 277 2.92 7.20 25.78
N TRP A 278 1.80 7.81 25.35
CA TRP A 278 1.78 9.15 24.76
C TRP A 278 2.45 10.20 25.66
N ASP A 279 2.05 10.22 26.93
CA ASP A 279 2.51 11.19 27.95
C ASP A 279 4.02 11.12 28.18
N VAL A 280 4.61 9.94 27.96
CA VAL A 280 6.02 9.64 28.19
C VAL A 280 6.82 9.61 26.87
N GLY A 281 6.18 9.89 25.74
CA GLY A 281 6.78 9.91 24.41
C GLY A 281 6.70 11.30 23.78
N ALA A 282 5.97 11.39 22.68
CA ALA A 282 5.86 12.63 21.91
C ALA A 282 5.20 13.78 22.69
N GLY A 283 4.37 13.50 23.70
CA GLY A 283 3.75 14.51 24.57
C GLY A 283 4.77 15.43 25.26
N ILE A 284 5.98 14.93 25.54
CA ILE A 284 7.08 15.71 26.15
C ILE A 284 7.46 16.91 25.27
N TYR A 285 7.40 16.76 23.94
CA TYR A 285 7.71 17.86 23.04
C TYR A 285 6.65 18.96 23.07
N ILE A 286 5.36 18.60 23.20
CA ILE A 286 4.28 19.59 23.38
C ILE A 286 4.47 20.31 24.70
N ASP A 287 4.63 19.57 25.79
CA ASP A 287 4.80 20.13 27.13
C ASP A 287 5.99 21.10 27.17
N TYR A 288 7.11 20.72 26.56
CA TYR A 288 8.28 21.57 26.46
C TYR A 288 7.98 22.90 25.74
N PHE A 289 7.29 22.88 24.60
CA PHE A 289 6.96 24.12 23.89
C PHE A 289 5.93 24.97 24.65
N VAL A 290 4.96 24.35 25.30
CA VAL A 290 3.96 25.05 26.15
C VAL A 290 4.66 25.74 27.32
N ILE A 291 5.53 25.02 28.04
CA ILE A 291 6.29 25.56 29.17
C ILE A 291 7.21 26.68 28.69
N LYS A 292 7.98 26.46 27.61
CA LYS A 292 8.89 27.47 27.05
C LYS A 292 8.15 28.75 26.66
N ASN A 293 6.99 28.64 25.99
CA ASN A 293 6.20 29.81 25.62
C ASN A 293 5.63 30.53 26.86
N SER A 294 5.11 29.80 27.84
CA SER A 294 4.60 30.40 29.09
C SER A 294 5.69 31.16 29.86
N MET A 295 6.93 30.65 29.86
CA MET A 295 8.09 31.28 30.49
C MET A 295 8.54 32.53 29.73
N GLN A 296 8.43 32.53 28.39
CA GLN A 296 8.86 33.66 27.55
C GLN A 296 7.83 34.78 27.48
N GLU A 297 6.53 34.47 27.39
CA GLU A 297 5.46 35.47 27.27
C GLU A 297 5.31 36.32 28.56
N GLU A 298 5.44 35.71 29.73
CA GLU A 298 5.31 36.40 31.01
C GLU A 298 6.55 37.20 31.42
N SER A 299 7.69 37.01 30.76
CA SER A 299 8.87 37.88 30.98
C SER A 299 8.66 39.33 30.51
N THR A 300 7.54 39.61 29.83
CA THR A 300 7.19 40.94 29.29
C THR A 300 6.14 41.71 30.09
N MET A 301 5.54 41.11 31.12
CA MET A 301 4.54 41.73 31.98
C MET A 301 4.96 41.59 33.45
N ASP A 302 5.14 42.72 34.14
CA ASP A 302 5.51 42.79 35.56
C ASP A 302 4.55 42.03 36.49
N ASP A 303 5.15 41.43 37.54
CA ASP A 303 4.62 41.05 38.86
C ASP A 303 3.89 39.70 39.04
N ASP A 304 4.52 38.81 39.83
CA ASP A 304 3.93 38.07 40.99
C ASP A 304 4.80 36.83 41.36
N SER A 305 5.17 36.71 42.64
CA SER A 305 5.90 35.55 43.20
C SER A 305 5.15 34.21 43.04
N ASP A 306 3.82 34.27 42.93
CA ASP A 306 2.94 33.12 42.71
C ASP A 306 3.14 32.50 41.32
N THR A 307 3.67 33.26 40.35
CA THR A 307 4.01 32.74 39.02
C THR A 307 5.23 31.82 39.06
N LEU A 308 6.21 32.11 39.92
CA LEU A 308 7.46 31.34 40.00
C LEU A 308 7.25 29.97 40.65
N GLU A 309 6.40 29.89 41.70
CA GLU A 309 6.07 28.61 42.35
C GLU A 309 5.31 27.68 41.40
N GLY A 310 4.32 28.22 40.67
CA GLY A 310 3.61 27.47 39.63
C GLY A 310 4.52 27.00 38.49
N LYS A 311 5.44 27.86 38.03
CA LYS A 311 6.44 27.52 37.01
C LYS A 311 7.41 26.45 37.49
N ASN A 312 7.85 26.51 38.74
CA ASN A 312 8.74 25.52 39.33
C ASN A 312 8.06 24.14 39.43
N GLU A 313 6.79 24.08 39.85
CA GLU A 313 6.03 22.82 39.87
C GLU A 313 5.78 22.27 38.45
N LEU A 314 5.55 23.13 37.45
CA LEU A 314 5.47 22.72 36.05
C LEU A 314 6.79 22.11 35.56
N CYS A 315 7.93 22.77 35.81
CA CYS A 315 9.25 22.25 35.46
C CYS A 315 9.58 20.94 36.19
N LYS A 316 9.20 20.81 37.46
CA LYS A 316 9.37 19.59 38.25
C LYS A 316 8.58 18.42 37.66
N SER A 317 7.29 18.63 37.38
CA SER A 317 6.44 17.62 36.75
C SER A 317 6.97 17.22 35.36
N PHE A 318 7.54 18.17 34.61
CA PHE A 318 8.17 17.92 33.33
C PHE A 318 9.45 17.09 33.47
N PHE A 319 10.34 17.42 34.41
CA PHE A 319 11.57 16.66 34.64
C PHE A 319 11.29 15.24 35.14
N ASP A 320 10.28 15.05 36.00
CA ASP A 320 9.84 13.73 36.43
C ASP A 320 9.38 12.86 35.25
N ARG A 321 8.53 13.42 34.36
CA ARG A 321 8.09 12.73 33.13
C ARG A 321 9.23 12.47 32.15
N LEU A 322 10.18 13.40 32.05
CA LEU A 322 11.33 13.25 31.17
C LEU A 322 12.26 12.13 31.67
N ASN A 323 12.47 12.04 32.99
CA ASN A 323 13.20 10.95 33.62
C ASN A 323 12.47 9.61 33.44
N GLU A 324 11.15 9.58 33.54
CA GLU A 324 10.33 8.40 33.24
C GLU A 324 10.50 7.97 31.77
N SER A 325 10.52 8.93 30.84
CA SER A 325 10.77 8.67 29.40
C SER A 325 12.12 8.07 29.13
N LEU A 326 13.17 8.61 29.75
CA LEU A 326 14.51 8.05 29.68
C LEU A 326 14.57 6.62 30.21
N SER A 327 13.75 6.27 31.21
CA SER A 327 13.64 4.91 31.76
C SER A 327 12.93 3.96 30.80
N ILE A 328 11.76 4.34 30.27
CA ILE A 328 10.93 3.51 29.39
C ILE A 328 11.59 3.30 28.03
N TRP A 329 12.11 4.37 27.45
CA TRP A 329 12.68 4.37 26.12
C TRP A 329 14.19 4.13 26.10
N GLY A 330 14.83 3.99 27.27
CA GLY A 330 16.27 4.03 27.47
C GLY A 330 17.11 3.34 26.40
N SER A 331 16.92 2.04 26.15
CA SER A 331 17.69 1.30 25.14
C SER A 331 17.28 1.55 23.69
N LYS A 332 16.08 2.10 23.47
CA LYS A 332 15.50 2.38 22.15
C LYS A 332 15.82 3.78 21.63
N LEU A 333 16.17 4.71 22.52
CA LEU A 333 16.54 6.08 22.15
C LEU A 333 18.01 6.16 21.71
N PRO A 334 18.29 6.82 20.58
CA PRO A 334 19.66 7.11 20.18
C PRO A 334 20.28 8.18 21.10
N ILE A 335 21.60 8.29 21.05
CA ILE A 335 22.39 9.19 21.91
C ILE A 335 21.96 10.64 21.68
N GLU A 336 21.67 10.99 20.43
CA GLU A 336 21.21 12.29 19.98
C GLU A 336 19.87 12.67 20.62
N ALA A 337 18.98 11.71 20.84
CA ALA A 337 17.71 11.96 21.52
C ALA A 337 17.89 12.22 23.01
N ARG A 338 18.83 11.53 23.67
CA ARG A 338 19.20 11.83 25.05
C ARG A 338 19.83 13.22 25.18
N ALA A 339 20.67 13.60 24.23
CA ALA A 339 21.23 14.95 24.17
C ALA A 339 20.15 16.02 23.97
N CYS A 340 19.12 15.75 23.16
CA CYS A 340 17.98 16.67 23.01
C CYS A 340 17.21 16.83 24.32
N PHE A 341 16.97 15.75 25.05
CA PHE A 341 16.32 15.81 26.37
C PHE A 341 17.15 16.60 27.39
N SER A 342 18.46 16.37 27.45
CA SER A 342 19.35 17.19 28.28
C SER A 342 19.32 18.65 27.85
N LYS A 343 19.27 18.95 26.54
CA LYS A 343 19.21 20.32 26.05
C LYS A 343 17.90 21.03 26.38
N MET A 344 16.77 20.32 26.26
CA MET A 344 15.47 20.83 26.69
C MET A 344 15.47 21.14 28.19
N ALA A 345 16.07 20.28 29.01
CA ALA A 345 16.21 20.50 30.44
C ALA A 345 17.11 21.71 30.75
N GLU A 346 18.26 21.84 30.08
CA GLU A 346 19.13 23.01 30.21
C GLU A 346 18.40 24.32 29.90
N GLU A 347 17.68 24.39 28.78
CA GLU A 347 16.99 25.61 28.37
C GLU A 347 15.89 26.01 29.37
N LEU A 348 15.15 25.05 29.92
CA LEU A 348 14.16 25.33 30.96
C LEU A 348 14.82 25.75 32.28
N CYS A 349 15.95 25.14 32.65
CA CYS A 349 16.74 25.53 33.82
C CYS A 349 17.33 26.95 33.67
N GLU A 350 17.85 27.32 32.49
CA GLU A 350 18.33 28.67 32.20
C GLU A 350 17.18 29.70 32.27
N LEU A 351 16.00 29.35 31.74
CA LEU A 351 14.82 30.22 31.82
C LEU A 351 14.36 30.42 33.27
N LEU A 352 14.34 29.38 34.10
CA LEU A 352 14.07 29.47 35.54
C LEU A 352 15.05 30.41 36.26
N MET A 353 16.34 30.36 35.90
CA MET A 353 17.37 31.20 36.52
C MET A 353 17.37 32.65 36.03
N SER A 354 16.81 32.91 34.84
CA SER A 354 16.79 34.25 34.24
C SER A 354 15.75 35.21 34.85
N PHE A 355 14.85 34.72 35.71
CA PHE A 355 13.86 35.56 36.39
C PHE A 355 14.55 36.42 37.48
N PRO A 356 14.55 37.76 37.35
CA PRO A 356 15.21 38.64 38.31
C PRO A 356 14.47 38.60 39.65
N GLY A 357 15.16 38.11 40.68
CA GLY A 357 14.69 38.10 42.06
C GLY A 357 14.77 39.49 42.68
N ASP A 358 13.71 40.29 42.56
CA ASP A 358 13.54 41.50 43.37
C ASP A 358 12.43 41.35 44.44
N GLY A 359 11.88 40.15 44.61
CA GLY A 359 10.82 39.89 45.61
C GLY A 359 10.59 38.44 46.06
N SER A 360 11.31 37.44 45.52
CA SER A 360 11.05 36.03 45.81
C SER A 360 11.68 35.57 47.13
N THR A 361 10.95 34.78 47.91
CA THR A 361 11.47 34.22 49.17
C THR A 361 12.66 33.30 48.91
N PRO A 362 13.69 33.30 49.77
CA PRO A 362 14.88 32.47 49.56
C PRO A 362 14.59 30.95 49.55
N ASP A 363 13.52 30.52 50.22
CA ASP A 363 13.03 29.14 50.19
C ASP A 363 12.55 28.71 48.78
N LEU A 364 11.96 29.64 48.02
CA LEU A 364 11.47 29.39 46.66
C LEU A 364 12.62 29.16 45.68
N PHE A 365 13.71 29.93 45.82
CA PHE A 365 14.94 29.72 45.04
C PHE A 365 15.59 28.37 45.36
N MET A 366 15.63 27.97 46.64
CA MET A 366 16.14 26.66 47.03
C MET A 366 15.30 25.51 46.44
N GLY A 367 13.97 25.68 46.36
CA GLY A 367 13.06 24.75 45.68
C GLY A 367 13.30 24.66 44.17
N CYS A 368 13.66 25.78 43.52
CA CYS A 368 14.05 25.79 42.11
C CYS A 368 15.36 25.05 41.87
N PHE A 369 16.39 25.30 42.68
CA PHE A 369 17.66 24.58 42.59
C PHE A 369 17.49 23.07 42.83
N GLN A 370 16.64 22.66 43.78
CA GLN A 370 16.35 21.24 43.99
C GLN A 370 15.75 20.60 42.74
N THR A 371 14.81 21.30 42.09
CA THR A 371 14.17 20.85 40.84
C THR A 371 15.17 20.77 39.68
N MET A 372 16.12 21.72 39.59
CA MET A 372 17.18 21.71 38.58
C MET A 372 18.21 20.58 38.79
N LEU A 373 18.41 20.13 40.02
CA LEU A 373 19.31 19.00 40.32
C LEU A 373 18.70 17.65 39.90
N ASP A 374 17.39 17.53 40.00
CA ASP A 374 16.64 16.35 39.57
C ASP A 374 16.49 16.26 38.03
N ALA A 375 16.83 17.34 37.32
CA ALA A 375 16.83 17.37 35.86
C ALA A 375 17.94 16.49 35.24
N PRO A 376 17.71 15.89 34.06
CA PRO A 376 18.67 15.04 33.35
C PRO A 376 19.69 15.87 32.54
N VAL A 377 20.39 16.75 33.24
CA VAL A 377 21.45 17.63 32.73
C VAL A 377 22.83 16.97 32.90
N PRO A 378 23.83 17.31 32.06
CA PRO A 378 25.20 16.85 32.25
C PRO A 378 25.78 17.28 33.61
N ASP A 379 26.70 16.49 34.14
CA ASP A 379 27.27 16.70 35.49
C ASP A 379 27.98 18.06 35.64
N ASP A 380 28.51 18.62 34.55
CA ASP A 380 29.15 19.94 34.54
C ASP A 380 28.15 21.07 34.84
N HIS A 381 26.94 20.99 34.26
CA HIS A 381 25.86 21.95 34.52
C HIS A 381 25.28 21.78 35.93
N ARG A 382 25.14 20.54 36.41
CA ARG A 382 24.73 20.25 37.79
C ARG A 382 25.70 20.84 38.80
N ALA A 383 27.01 20.76 38.55
CA ALA A 383 28.03 21.37 39.40
C ALA A 383 27.91 22.91 39.44
N SER A 384 27.59 23.54 38.30
CA SER A 384 27.32 24.99 38.23
C SER A 384 26.10 25.38 39.07
N TYR A 385 24.98 24.65 38.94
CA TYR A 385 23.78 24.91 39.71
C TYR A 385 24.00 24.71 41.22
N LEU A 386 24.81 23.72 41.63
CA LEU A 386 25.21 23.54 43.03
C LEU A 386 26.04 24.72 43.55
N GLN A 387 26.97 25.24 42.74
CA GLN A 387 27.78 26.40 43.14
C GLN A 387 26.92 27.65 43.33
N GLU A 388 25.98 27.90 42.43
CA GLU A 388 25.02 29.01 42.54
C GLU A 388 24.08 28.83 43.74
N ALA A 389 23.55 27.62 43.96
CA ALA A 389 22.72 27.31 45.12
C ALA A 389 23.48 27.55 46.44
N VAL A 390 24.75 27.13 46.52
CA VAL A 390 25.60 27.38 47.69
C VAL A 390 25.86 28.88 47.87
N SER A 391 26.07 29.64 46.79
CA SER A 391 26.23 31.10 46.84
C SER A 391 24.98 31.79 47.39
N VAL A 392 23.80 31.43 46.89
CA VAL A 392 22.52 31.96 47.37
C VAL A 392 22.30 31.59 48.84
N PHE A 393 22.57 30.33 49.22
CA PHE A 393 22.49 29.88 50.61
C PHE A 393 23.44 30.65 51.54
N THR A 394 24.66 30.93 51.09
CA THR A 394 25.60 31.76 51.87
C THR A 394 25.13 33.20 52.01
N ASN A 395 24.49 33.78 50.99
CA ASN A 395 23.91 35.12 51.07
C ASN A 395 22.75 35.16 52.08
N ILE A 396 21.87 34.15 52.07
CA ILE A 396 20.78 34.01 53.06
C ILE A 396 21.35 33.96 54.49
N LEU A 397 22.37 33.12 54.71
CA LEU A 397 23.01 33.03 56.02
C LEU A 397 23.67 34.34 56.44
N CYS A 398 24.26 35.08 55.51
CA CYS A 398 24.83 36.40 55.78
C CYS A 398 23.76 37.42 56.16
N GLU A 399 22.62 37.47 55.46
CA GLU A 399 21.50 38.37 55.78
C GLU A 399 20.84 38.06 57.12
N TYR A 400 20.74 36.79 57.52
CA TYR A 400 20.24 36.40 58.85
C TYR A 400 21.25 36.64 59.99
N SER A 401 22.53 36.85 59.66
CA SER A 401 23.60 37.08 60.64
C SER A 401 23.89 38.55 60.94
N SER A 402 23.38 39.46 60.10
CA SER A 402 23.37 40.92 60.28
C SER A 402 22.10 41.41 60.92
#